data_AF-A0A9E6AH83-F1
#
_entry.id   AF-A0A9E6AH83-F1
#
_cell.length_a   1.000
_cell.length_b   1.000
_cell.length_c   1.000
_cell.angle_alpha   90.00
_cell.angle_beta   90.00
_cell.angle_gamma   90.00
#
_symmetry.space_group_name_H-M   'P 1'
#
loop_
_entity.id
_entity.type
_entity.pdbx_description
1 polymer ?
#
loop_
_entity_poly.entity_id
_entity_poly.type
_entity_poly.pdbx_seq_one_letter_code
_entity_poly.pdbx_strand_id
1 'polypeptide(L)'
;MSRIRYKCLILGISIALWGIACSEDTPEAASTPSASASVAELIPPWERKKLSPAAPKGMVWIPPGPLVAGTPPSLLPRIADQEMPGEQVLMKGFFIDIFAYPNEEGAIPHTNMVQGEAKAACEEQSKRLCSELEWERACKGPENTVYEYGNRYSAEACETGQKPKLLPSGLHFSCLSEFGVHDMHGSVWEWTDSPWGRGSKKPRVTLRGGNSPNGQVTGRCANAIPKGPDSKSGTTGFRCCSGERNSAEVSVTVSGKAGLWLKKNTDKLLADQIRRELPRKALRDVKVASEFRIWKRWEWRPIGNDPLTVAGGCAGPSYARRCGLLVLRENPSGIEVLDWASSGRYAPTVHLGRNKKYLWVYGGDVRSHYRKRLTYAWGSVRTFEAQRNPRDVK
;
A
#
# COMPACT_ATOMS: atom_id res chain seq x y z
N MET A 1 -23.45 41.31 -19.53
CA MET A 1 -24.25 41.74 -20.69
C MET A 1 -23.32 41.98 -21.88
N SER A 2 -23.88 41.86 -23.08
CA SER A 2 -23.28 42.13 -24.41
C SER A 2 -22.53 40.97 -25.08
N ARG A 3 -23.29 40.25 -25.91
CA ARG A 3 -22.84 39.49 -27.09
C ARG A 3 -22.91 40.44 -28.27
N ILE A 4 -21.88 40.46 -29.12
CA ILE A 4 -21.95 41.09 -30.44
C ILE A 4 -21.62 40.02 -31.48
N ARG A 5 -22.59 39.75 -32.36
CA ARG A 5 -22.45 38.95 -33.58
C ARG A 5 -22.28 39.91 -34.75
N TYR A 6 -21.35 39.64 -35.66
CA TYR A 6 -21.47 40.11 -37.04
C TYR A 6 -21.11 39.00 -38.03
N LYS A 7 -22.02 38.84 -38.99
CA LYS A 7 -21.94 37.99 -40.18
C LYS A 7 -20.97 38.65 -41.17
N CYS A 8 -20.12 37.88 -41.84
CA CYS A 8 -19.45 38.33 -43.06
C CYS A 8 -19.95 37.52 -44.25
N LEU A 9 -20.40 38.26 -45.26
CA LEU A 9 -20.83 37.78 -46.58
C LEU A 9 -19.65 37.22 -47.37
N ILE A 10 -19.93 36.22 -48.18
CA ILE A 10 -19.07 35.67 -49.23
C ILE A 10 -19.47 36.30 -50.57
N LEU A 11 -18.49 36.78 -51.32
CA LEU A 11 -18.43 37.01 -52.78
C LEU A 11 -17.02 37.57 -53.03
N GLY A 12 -16.12 37.02 -53.83
CA GLY A 12 -16.22 36.21 -55.04
C GLY A 12 -15.31 36.85 -56.09
N ILE A 13 -14.66 36.04 -56.94
CA ILE A 13 -13.82 36.38 -58.13
C ILE A 13 -12.30 36.44 -57.81
N SER A 14 -11.53 35.36 -57.94
CA SER A 14 -11.03 34.65 -59.15
C SER A 14 -10.09 35.49 -60.03
N ILE A 15 -8.85 35.03 -60.19
CA ILE A 15 -8.17 34.78 -61.48
C ILE A 15 -6.96 33.87 -61.22
N ALA A 16 -6.89 32.83 -62.04
CA ALA A 16 -5.95 31.73 -62.03
C ALA A 16 -4.65 32.03 -62.81
N LEU A 17 -3.58 31.29 -62.50
CA LEU A 17 -2.54 30.79 -63.42
C LEU A 17 -1.67 29.81 -62.61
N TRP A 18 -1.87 28.51 -62.80
CA TRP A 18 -1.13 27.61 -63.71
C TRP A 18 0.05 26.90 -63.03
N GLY A 19 -0.14 25.58 -62.86
CA GLY A 19 0.87 24.55 -62.99
C GLY A 19 1.91 24.43 -61.87
N ILE A 20 1.91 23.30 -61.16
CA ILE A 20 2.98 22.30 -61.17
C ILE A 20 2.53 21.14 -60.28
N ALA A 21 2.65 19.93 -60.80
CA ALA A 21 2.50 18.67 -60.08
C ALA A 21 3.69 18.45 -59.15
N CYS A 22 3.47 17.88 -57.96
CA CYS A 22 4.47 17.05 -57.27
C CYS A 22 3.85 16.16 -56.18
N SER A 23 4.14 14.87 -56.33
CA SER A 23 4.37 13.80 -55.34
C SER A 23 3.72 13.85 -53.95
N GLU A 24 3.03 12.76 -53.61
CA GLU A 24 2.70 12.38 -52.24
C GLU A 24 3.98 12.09 -51.45
N ASP A 25 4.35 12.98 -50.53
CA ASP A 25 5.26 12.62 -49.43
C ASP A 25 4.43 12.21 -48.22
N THR A 26 4.41 10.91 -47.95
CA THR A 26 4.05 10.35 -46.64
C THR A 26 4.96 10.96 -45.56
N PRO A 27 4.42 11.59 -44.50
CA PRO A 27 5.25 11.89 -43.35
C PRO A 27 5.46 10.60 -42.56
N GLU A 28 6.71 10.14 -42.61
CA GLU A 28 7.29 9.10 -41.78
C GLU A 28 6.94 9.35 -40.31
N ALA A 29 6.43 8.31 -39.65
CA ALA A 29 6.01 8.35 -38.25
C ALA A 29 7.20 8.73 -37.36
N ALA A 30 7.19 9.96 -36.85
CA ALA A 30 8.10 10.38 -35.79
C ALA A 30 7.77 9.58 -34.52
N SER A 31 8.57 8.54 -34.26
CA SER A 31 8.61 7.84 -32.98
C SER A 31 8.90 8.85 -31.87
N THR A 32 7.95 8.99 -30.95
CA THR A 32 8.12 9.79 -29.73
C THR A 32 9.22 9.17 -28.87
N PRO A 33 10.29 9.91 -28.47
CA PRO A 33 11.19 9.37 -27.47
C PRO A 33 10.48 9.35 -26.12
N SER A 34 10.33 8.12 -25.65
CA SER A 34 9.93 7.72 -24.30
C SER A 34 10.89 8.26 -23.24
N ALA A 35 10.33 8.54 -22.06
CA ALA A 35 10.99 8.69 -20.76
C ALA A 35 12.11 9.74 -20.64
N SER A 36 11.80 10.85 -19.94
CA SER A 36 12.82 11.68 -19.33
C SER A 36 13.48 10.89 -18.19
N ALA A 37 14.53 10.14 -18.53
CA ALA A 37 15.46 9.62 -17.55
C ALA A 37 16.03 10.80 -16.76
N SER A 38 15.99 10.72 -15.43
CA SER A 38 16.68 11.70 -14.60
C SER A 38 18.18 11.65 -14.92
N VAL A 39 18.90 12.76 -14.83
CA VAL A 39 20.35 12.83 -15.12
C VAL A 39 21.17 11.76 -14.37
N ALA A 40 20.65 11.24 -13.25
CA ALA A 40 21.24 10.15 -12.49
C ALA A 40 21.19 8.76 -13.17
N GLU A 41 20.22 8.50 -14.05
CA GLU A 41 20.09 7.22 -14.77
C GLU A 41 21.09 7.09 -15.93
N LEU A 42 21.57 8.22 -16.47
CA LEU A 42 22.54 8.26 -17.56
C LEU A 42 23.99 8.00 -17.11
N ILE A 43 24.25 7.97 -15.80
CA ILE A 43 25.61 7.73 -15.27
C ILE A 43 25.84 6.22 -15.15
N PRO A 44 26.87 5.67 -15.83
CA PRO A 44 27.20 4.27 -15.74
C PRO A 44 27.53 3.83 -14.30
N PRO A 45 27.24 2.58 -13.88
CA PRO A 45 27.43 2.12 -12.51
C PRO A 45 28.86 2.32 -11.97
N TRP A 46 29.88 2.17 -12.82
CA TRP A 46 31.30 2.35 -12.43
C TRP A 46 31.68 3.81 -12.15
N GLU A 47 30.93 4.77 -12.68
CA GLU A 47 31.16 6.19 -12.52
C GLU A 47 30.41 6.76 -11.31
N ARG A 48 29.25 6.17 -10.95
CA ARG A 48 28.58 6.42 -9.66
C ARG A 48 29.46 6.06 -8.46
N LYS A 49 30.25 4.98 -8.57
CA LYS A 49 31.21 4.57 -7.54
C LYS A 49 32.29 5.63 -7.30
N LYS A 50 32.62 6.45 -8.31
CA LYS A 50 33.58 7.56 -8.19
C LYS A 50 33.00 8.81 -7.51
N LEU A 51 31.67 8.98 -7.52
CA LEU A 51 30.94 10.07 -6.87
C LEU A 51 30.62 9.80 -5.40
N SER A 52 30.94 8.61 -4.89
CA SER A 52 30.66 8.24 -3.50
C SER A 52 31.71 8.87 -2.58
N PRO A 53 31.32 9.62 -1.54
CA PRO A 53 32.29 10.11 -0.56
C PRO A 53 32.97 8.94 0.16
N ALA A 54 34.13 9.18 0.78
CA ALA A 54 34.79 8.16 1.60
C ALA A 54 33.83 7.71 2.72
N ALA A 55 33.46 6.42 2.70
CA ALA A 55 32.47 5.88 3.63
C ALA A 55 33.06 5.78 5.05
N PRO A 56 32.34 6.25 6.09
CA PRO A 56 32.66 5.89 7.45
C PRO A 56 32.70 4.35 7.60
N LYS A 57 33.57 3.85 8.48
CA LYS A 57 33.73 2.40 8.67
C LYS A 57 32.38 1.72 8.95
N GLY A 58 32.07 0.68 8.20
CA GLY A 58 30.84 -0.11 8.35
C GLY A 58 29.58 0.55 7.77
N MET A 59 29.68 1.72 7.12
CA MET A 59 28.53 2.38 6.49
C MET A 59 28.55 2.22 4.98
N VAL A 60 27.36 2.27 4.38
CA VAL A 60 27.18 2.30 2.93
C VAL A 60 26.62 3.63 2.47
N TRP A 61 27.07 4.07 1.29
CA TRP A 61 26.59 5.29 0.65
C TRP A 61 25.26 5.05 -0.06
N ILE A 62 24.24 5.79 0.33
CA ILE A 62 22.96 5.86 -0.38
C ILE A 62 23.01 7.10 -1.29
N PRO A 63 23.04 6.94 -2.63
CA PRO A 63 23.10 8.08 -3.53
C PRO A 63 21.82 8.92 -3.48
N PRO A 64 21.88 10.21 -3.85
CA PRO A 64 20.69 11.02 -4.03
C PRO A 64 19.77 10.41 -5.10
N GLY A 65 18.47 10.64 -4.97
CA GLY A 65 17.50 10.14 -5.94
C GLY A 65 16.09 10.01 -5.37
N PRO A 66 15.14 9.53 -6.18
CA PRO A 66 13.73 9.47 -5.81
C PRO A 66 13.43 8.31 -4.86
N LEU A 67 12.65 8.58 -3.82
CA LEU A 67 11.99 7.62 -2.96
C LEU A 67 10.49 7.69 -3.21
N VAL A 68 9.84 6.57 -3.47
CA VAL A 68 8.39 6.42 -3.40
C VAL A 68 8.04 6.13 -1.93
N ALA A 69 7.72 7.16 -1.14
CA ALA A 69 7.49 7.06 0.29
C ALA A 69 6.16 6.37 0.62
N GLY A 70 6.24 5.16 1.18
CA GLY A 70 5.14 4.29 1.54
C GLY A 70 4.71 3.31 0.44
N THR A 71 3.44 2.91 0.47
CA THR A 71 2.86 1.97 -0.48
C THR A 71 1.72 2.69 -1.22
N PRO A 72 1.75 2.77 -2.56
CA PRO A 72 0.65 3.30 -3.35
C PRO A 72 -0.69 2.61 -3.00
N PRO A 73 -1.83 3.31 -2.96
CA PRO A 73 -3.13 2.70 -2.70
C PRO A 73 -3.51 1.57 -3.66
N SER A 74 -2.95 1.57 -4.87
CA SER A 74 -3.12 0.53 -5.89
C SER A 74 -2.36 -0.76 -5.59
N LEU A 75 -1.41 -0.75 -4.64
CA LEU A 75 -0.58 -1.90 -4.31
C LEU A 75 -1.01 -2.50 -2.96
N LEU A 76 -1.23 -3.82 -2.95
CA LEU A 76 -1.63 -4.60 -1.79
C LEU A 76 -0.61 -5.71 -1.50
N PRO A 77 -0.46 -6.17 -0.24
CA PRO A 77 -1.16 -5.70 0.97
C PRO A 77 -0.71 -4.30 1.42
N ARG A 78 -1.58 -3.58 2.14
CA ARG A 78 -1.31 -2.21 2.66
C ARG A 78 -2.07 -1.93 3.96
N ILE A 79 -1.45 -1.19 4.88
CA ILE A 79 -2.10 -0.61 6.06
C ILE A 79 -2.41 0.87 5.79
N ALA A 80 -3.61 1.17 5.29
CA ALA A 80 -3.94 2.49 4.74
C ALA A 80 -3.86 3.67 5.75
N ASP A 81 -3.99 3.40 7.05
CA ASP A 81 -3.90 4.40 8.12
C ASP A 81 -2.50 4.53 8.73
N GLN A 82 -1.55 3.68 8.31
CA GLN A 82 -0.17 3.67 8.82
C GLN A 82 0.89 3.80 7.73
N GLU A 83 0.58 3.50 6.48
CA GLU A 83 1.55 3.61 5.40
C GLU A 83 1.31 4.85 4.57
N MET A 84 2.39 5.55 4.29
CA MET A 84 2.39 6.70 3.37
C MET A 84 1.85 6.25 2.00
N PRO A 85 1.23 7.15 1.23
CA PRO A 85 0.48 6.77 0.02
C PRO A 85 1.36 6.57 -1.22
N GLY A 86 2.68 6.43 -1.08
CA GLY A 86 3.61 6.28 -2.21
C GLY A 86 3.97 7.61 -2.87
N GLU A 87 4.17 8.67 -2.07
CA GLU A 87 4.56 9.99 -2.60
C GLU A 87 6.02 10.00 -3.05
N GLN A 88 6.31 10.61 -4.20
CA GLN A 88 7.69 10.75 -4.68
C GLN A 88 8.41 11.88 -3.94
N VAL A 89 9.52 11.55 -3.28
CA VAL A 89 10.37 12.47 -2.53
C VAL A 89 11.78 12.38 -3.10
N LEU A 90 12.37 13.52 -3.46
CA LEU A 90 13.77 13.58 -3.86
C LEU A 90 14.65 13.61 -2.60
N MET A 91 15.45 12.56 -2.43
CA MET A 91 16.36 12.41 -1.29
C MET A 91 17.77 12.85 -1.67
N LYS A 92 18.45 13.54 -0.75
CA LYS A 92 19.89 13.79 -0.79
C LYS A 92 20.64 12.50 -0.44
N GLY A 93 21.91 12.44 -0.83
CA GLY A 93 22.76 11.30 -0.47
C GLY A 93 23.18 11.33 1.00
N PHE A 94 23.31 10.15 1.61
CA PHE A 94 23.67 9.98 3.01
C PHE A 94 24.37 8.63 3.23
N PHE A 95 25.00 8.46 4.39
CA PHE A 95 25.54 7.17 4.83
C PHE A 95 24.61 6.51 5.83
N ILE A 96 24.52 5.18 5.78
CA ILE A 96 23.78 4.36 6.75
C ILE A 96 24.61 3.16 7.16
N ASP A 97 24.53 2.75 8.42
CA ASP A 97 25.13 1.51 8.90
C ASP A 97 24.61 0.30 8.12
N ILE A 98 25.52 -0.62 7.77
CA ILE A 98 25.20 -1.86 7.04
C ILE A 98 24.27 -2.75 7.87
N PHE A 99 24.58 -2.92 9.15
CA PHE A 99 23.80 -3.72 10.10
C PHE A 99 23.21 -2.84 11.21
N ALA A 100 22.27 -3.40 11.98
CA ALA A 100 21.83 -2.78 13.23
C ALA A 100 22.99 -2.60 14.20
N TYR A 101 22.91 -1.58 15.07
CA TYR A 101 23.93 -1.29 16.10
C TYR A 101 24.24 -2.57 16.90
N PRO A 102 25.52 -2.96 17.07
CA PRO A 102 26.75 -2.14 16.95
C PRO A 102 27.35 -2.03 15.53
N ASN A 103 26.62 -2.42 14.49
CA ASN A 103 27.05 -2.41 13.09
C ASN A 103 28.25 -3.35 12.84
N GLU A 104 28.14 -4.56 13.39
CA GLU A 104 29.13 -5.63 13.26
C GLU A 104 28.43 -6.91 12.79
N GLU A 105 29.01 -7.59 11.80
CA GLU A 105 28.52 -8.88 11.33
C GLU A 105 28.67 -9.95 12.42
N GLY A 106 27.66 -10.79 12.60
CA GLY A 106 27.60 -11.82 13.64
C GLY A 106 27.26 -11.28 15.03
N ALA A 107 27.27 -9.97 15.27
CA ALA A 107 26.86 -9.39 16.54
C ALA A 107 25.34 -9.46 16.72
N ILE A 108 24.90 -9.61 17.97
CA ILE A 108 23.48 -9.49 18.31
C ILE A 108 23.13 -7.99 18.37
N PRO A 109 22.07 -7.52 17.68
CA PRO A 109 21.64 -6.13 17.75
C PRO A 109 21.38 -5.68 19.18
N HIS A 110 21.93 -4.52 19.54
CA HIS A 110 21.70 -3.95 20.86
C HIS A 110 20.27 -3.43 20.96
N THR A 111 19.53 -3.89 21.97
CA THR A 111 18.12 -3.53 22.18
C THR A 111 17.86 -3.09 23.62
N ASN A 112 16.58 -2.97 24.00
CA ASN A 112 16.15 -2.63 25.35
C ASN A 112 16.58 -1.22 25.82
N MET A 113 16.58 -0.28 24.88
CA MET A 113 16.89 1.13 25.13
C MET A 113 15.77 2.05 24.64
N VAL A 114 15.67 3.23 25.27
CA VAL A 114 14.76 4.29 24.82
C VAL A 114 15.34 5.00 23.60
N GLN A 115 14.50 5.72 22.84
CA GLN A 115 14.94 6.39 21.61
C GLN A 115 16.08 7.39 21.88
N GLY A 116 16.04 8.11 23.01
CA GLY A 116 17.08 9.06 23.39
C GLY A 116 18.45 8.42 23.62
N GLU A 117 18.48 7.22 24.23
CA GLU A 117 19.71 6.43 24.43
C GLU A 117 20.27 5.96 23.07
N ALA A 118 19.42 5.46 22.17
CA ALA A 118 19.81 5.07 20.82
C ALA A 118 20.39 6.25 20.02
N LYS A 119 19.77 7.43 20.13
CA LYS A 119 20.25 8.65 19.50
C LYS A 119 21.64 9.04 20.04
N ALA A 120 21.82 9.07 21.36
CA ALA A 120 23.09 9.39 21.99
C ALA A 120 24.22 8.42 21.58
N ALA A 121 23.92 7.12 21.45
CA ALA A 121 24.89 6.11 21.01
C ALA A 121 25.36 6.33 19.56
N CYS A 122 24.50 6.87 18.68
CA CYS A 122 24.94 7.30 17.35
C CYS A 122 25.79 8.58 17.42
N GLU A 123 25.40 9.55 18.24
CA GLU A 123 26.11 10.83 18.37
C GLU A 123 27.54 10.65 18.94
N GLU A 124 27.74 9.70 19.85
CA GLU A 124 29.07 9.33 20.39
C GLU A 124 30.04 8.86 19.28
N GLN A 125 29.52 8.28 18.20
CA GLN A 125 30.30 7.87 17.03
C GLN A 125 30.36 8.95 15.94
N SER A 126 29.99 10.20 16.24
CA SER A 126 29.85 11.29 15.26
C SER A 126 28.88 10.94 14.11
N LYS A 127 27.87 10.13 14.42
CA LYS A 127 26.75 9.77 13.55
C LYS A 127 25.46 10.39 14.11
N ARG A 128 24.32 10.02 13.54
CA ARG A 128 22.99 10.38 14.02
C ARG A 128 22.04 9.20 13.84
N LEU A 129 20.89 9.23 14.49
CA LEU A 129 19.83 8.27 14.19
C LEU A 129 19.27 8.56 12.78
N CYS A 130 18.90 7.51 12.03
CA CYS A 130 18.33 7.67 10.69
C CYS A 130 16.94 8.29 10.74
N SER A 131 16.59 9.07 9.72
CA SER A 131 15.19 9.46 9.52
C SER A 131 14.36 8.29 8.97
N GLU A 132 13.05 8.37 9.12
CA GLU A 132 12.12 7.38 8.61
C GLU A 132 12.23 7.18 7.09
N LEU A 133 12.42 8.26 6.34
CA LEU A 133 12.54 8.20 4.87
C LEU A 133 13.93 7.73 4.41
N GLU A 134 14.98 8.07 5.17
CA GLU A 134 16.33 7.53 4.92
C GLU A 134 16.35 6.02 5.10
N TRP A 135 15.75 5.54 6.19
CA TRP A 135 15.60 4.11 6.45
C TRP A 135 14.81 3.41 5.34
N GLU A 136 13.67 3.99 4.93
CA GLU A 136 12.85 3.41 3.86
C GLU A 136 13.59 3.36 2.52
N ARG A 137 14.31 4.43 2.16
CA ARG A 137 15.12 4.47 0.94
C ARG A 137 16.23 3.42 0.96
N ALA A 138 16.93 3.29 2.09
CA ALA A 138 17.97 2.30 2.27
C ALA A 138 17.43 0.87 2.09
N CYS A 139 16.20 0.61 2.54
CA CYS A 139 15.54 -0.67 2.37
C CYS A 139 15.10 -0.92 0.93
N LYS A 140 14.42 0.05 0.31
CA LYS A 140 13.79 -0.12 -1.01
C LYS A 140 14.74 -0.20 -2.20
N GLY A 141 16.01 0.16 -2.02
CA GLY A 141 16.94 0.22 -3.13
C GLY A 141 16.61 1.33 -4.16
N PRO A 142 17.34 1.38 -5.28
CA PRO A 142 17.13 2.36 -6.33
C PRO A 142 15.79 2.16 -7.05
N GLU A 143 15.35 0.91 -7.20
CA GLU A 143 14.12 0.53 -7.91
C GLU A 143 12.84 0.64 -7.07
N ASN A 144 12.93 1.19 -5.86
CA ASN A 144 11.78 1.39 -4.96
C ASN A 144 11.00 0.10 -4.66
N THR A 145 11.70 -1.01 -4.41
CA THR A 145 11.13 -2.34 -4.22
C THR A 145 10.24 -2.44 -2.98
N VAL A 146 9.34 -3.43 -2.97
CA VAL A 146 8.41 -3.64 -1.85
C VAL A 146 9.12 -4.18 -0.59
N TYR A 147 10.07 -5.09 -0.76
CA TYR A 147 10.93 -5.69 0.25
C TYR A 147 12.40 -5.37 -0.09
N GLU A 148 13.31 -5.48 0.86
CA GLU A 148 14.73 -5.19 0.60
C GLU A 148 15.33 -6.06 -0.51
N TYR A 149 14.87 -7.30 -0.63
CA TYR A 149 15.31 -8.26 -1.64
C TYR A 149 14.41 -8.30 -2.90
N GLY A 150 13.56 -7.30 -3.12
CA GLY A 150 12.74 -7.17 -4.34
C GLY A 150 11.24 -7.08 -4.10
N ASN A 151 10.44 -7.36 -5.14
CA ASN A 151 8.98 -7.14 -5.12
C ASN A 151 8.16 -8.36 -4.70
N ARG A 152 8.77 -9.55 -4.70
CA ARG A 152 8.10 -10.80 -4.33
C ARG A 152 8.47 -11.17 -2.90
N TYR A 153 7.47 -11.30 -2.04
CA TYR A 153 7.67 -11.72 -0.65
C TYR A 153 8.35 -13.10 -0.56
N SER A 154 9.38 -13.19 0.29
CA SER A 154 10.03 -14.43 0.69
C SER A 154 10.20 -14.43 2.21
N ALA A 155 9.50 -15.34 2.89
CA ALA A 155 9.59 -15.46 4.34
C ALA A 155 11.03 -15.82 4.78
N GLU A 156 11.70 -16.66 4.00
CA GLU A 156 13.05 -17.17 4.29
C GLU A 156 14.13 -16.11 4.10
N ALA A 157 13.90 -15.12 3.24
CA ALA A 157 14.95 -14.17 2.85
C ALA A 157 15.50 -13.38 4.04
N CYS A 158 14.63 -13.01 4.97
CA CYS A 158 14.94 -12.30 6.22
C CYS A 158 14.34 -13.00 7.46
N GLU A 159 13.91 -14.25 7.33
CA GLU A 159 13.18 -14.97 8.38
C GLU A 159 11.94 -14.22 8.96
N THR A 160 11.21 -13.50 8.09
CA THR A 160 9.97 -12.82 8.49
C THR A 160 8.79 -13.79 8.58
N GLY A 161 7.76 -13.45 9.35
CA GLY A 161 6.59 -14.33 9.56
C GLY A 161 6.60 -15.07 10.89
N GLN A 162 7.45 -14.63 11.83
CA GLN A 162 7.61 -15.25 13.15
C GLN A 162 7.46 -14.21 14.26
N LYS A 163 7.49 -14.67 15.53
CA LYS A 163 7.61 -13.73 16.65
C LYS A 163 8.99 -13.08 16.60
N PRO A 164 9.12 -11.77 16.88
CA PRO A 164 10.41 -11.10 16.96
C PRO A 164 11.39 -11.85 17.86
N LYS A 165 12.60 -12.07 17.35
CA LYS A 165 13.72 -12.67 18.06
C LYS A 165 15.01 -11.95 17.66
N LEU A 166 15.95 -11.89 18.59
CA LEU A 166 17.29 -11.38 18.30
C LEU A 166 18.03 -12.43 17.47
N LEU A 167 18.54 -11.99 16.32
CA LEU A 167 19.34 -12.80 15.42
C LEU A 167 20.70 -12.11 15.25
N PRO A 168 21.80 -12.87 15.08
CA PRO A 168 23.07 -12.31 14.64
C PRO A 168 22.90 -11.52 13.34
N SER A 169 23.47 -10.33 13.28
CA SER A 169 23.54 -9.53 12.05
C SER A 169 24.26 -10.30 10.95
N GLY A 170 23.78 -10.23 9.71
CA GLY A 170 24.33 -10.94 8.56
C GLY A 170 24.01 -12.43 8.51
N LEU A 171 23.19 -12.97 9.44
CA LEU A 171 22.81 -14.39 9.42
C LEU A 171 22.14 -14.79 8.11
N HIS A 172 21.35 -13.90 7.52
CA HIS A 172 20.60 -14.15 6.28
C HIS A 172 21.22 -13.38 5.12
N PHE A 173 22.02 -14.06 4.30
CA PHE A 173 22.69 -13.47 3.14
C PHE A 173 21.72 -12.80 2.14
N SER A 174 20.51 -13.35 2.00
CA SER A 174 19.45 -12.80 1.14
C SER A 174 18.71 -11.59 1.74
N CYS A 175 18.94 -11.27 3.01
CA CYS A 175 18.33 -10.14 3.70
C CYS A 175 19.17 -8.88 3.44
N LEU A 176 19.18 -8.47 2.17
CA LEU A 176 20.09 -7.47 1.62
C LEU A 176 19.33 -6.58 0.64
N SER A 177 19.42 -5.27 0.84
CA SER A 177 18.96 -4.30 -0.15
C SER A 177 19.94 -4.15 -1.30
N GLU A 178 19.48 -3.68 -2.45
CA GLU A 178 20.36 -3.37 -3.59
C GLU A 178 21.41 -2.29 -3.29
N PHE A 179 21.19 -1.48 -2.25
CA PHE A 179 22.19 -0.54 -1.75
C PHE A 179 23.25 -1.19 -0.85
N GLY A 180 23.16 -2.48 -0.54
CA GLY A 180 24.12 -3.16 0.32
C GLY A 180 23.81 -3.08 1.82
N VAL A 181 22.58 -2.74 2.18
CA VAL A 181 22.14 -2.65 3.59
C VAL A 181 21.49 -3.96 4.00
N HIS A 182 21.94 -4.52 5.12
CA HIS A 182 21.48 -5.81 5.62
C HIS A 182 20.43 -5.70 6.72
N ASP A 183 19.65 -6.77 6.86
CA ASP A 183 18.75 -7.04 7.99
C ASP A 183 17.80 -5.89 8.29
N MET A 184 17.23 -5.26 7.25
CA MET A 184 16.26 -4.19 7.44
C MET A 184 14.94 -4.76 8.00
N HIS A 185 14.67 -6.05 7.84
CA HIS A 185 13.56 -6.75 8.50
C HIS A 185 14.00 -8.07 9.14
N GLY A 186 13.09 -8.71 9.87
CA GLY A 186 13.28 -10.09 10.35
C GLY A 186 13.71 -10.21 11.81
N SER A 187 14.61 -9.35 12.27
CA SER A 187 15.04 -9.36 13.67
C SER A 187 14.35 -8.27 14.49
N VAL A 188 15.01 -7.13 14.68
CA VAL A 188 14.57 -6.06 15.54
C VAL A 188 13.75 -5.02 14.78
N TRP A 189 12.82 -4.38 15.49
CA TRP A 189 12.35 -3.07 15.08
C TRP A 189 13.46 -2.06 15.32
N GLU A 190 13.55 -1.03 14.49
CA GLU A 190 14.61 -0.03 14.59
C GLU A 190 14.03 1.35 14.87
N TRP A 191 14.59 2.02 15.88
CA TRP A 191 14.32 3.42 16.15
C TRP A 191 14.72 4.28 14.96
N THR A 192 13.86 5.24 14.62
CA THR A 192 14.19 6.37 13.74
C THR A 192 14.11 7.67 14.54
N ASP A 193 14.67 8.75 14.02
CA ASP A 193 14.55 10.08 14.64
C ASP A 193 13.21 10.77 14.35
N SER A 194 12.36 10.15 13.54
CA SER A 194 11.18 10.79 12.98
C SER A 194 9.96 10.61 13.88
N PRO A 195 9.15 11.67 14.07
CA PRO A 195 7.91 11.57 14.83
C PRO A 195 6.88 10.73 14.08
N TRP A 196 5.96 10.12 14.81
CA TRP A 196 4.83 9.41 14.19
C TRP A 196 3.79 10.42 13.64
N GLY A 197 3.91 10.76 12.36
CA GLY A 197 3.05 11.72 11.66
C GLY A 197 1.67 11.21 11.23
N ARG A 198 1.07 10.24 11.94
CA ARG A 198 -0.14 9.51 11.49
C ARG A 198 -1.26 9.50 12.53
N GLY A 199 -1.52 10.65 13.15
CA GLY A 199 -2.65 10.86 14.06
C GLY A 199 -2.52 10.14 15.41
N SER A 200 -1.63 10.62 16.28
CA SER A 200 -1.49 10.15 17.67
C SER A 200 -1.75 11.29 18.65
N LYS A 201 -2.54 11.03 19.71
CA LYS A 201 -2.75 12.00 20.81
C LYS A 201 -1.56 12.14 21.75
N LYS A 202 -0.68 11.13 21.77
CA LYS A 202 0.54 11.11 22.60
C LYS A 202 1.77 11.27 21.69
N PRO A 203 2.86 11.87 22.17
CA PRO A 203 4.14 11.83 21.49
C PRO A 203 4.51 10.38 21.17
N ARG A 204 4.82 10.13 19.91
CA ARG A 204 5.20 8.82 19.37
C ARG A 204 6.29 9.06 18.34
N VAL A 205 7.16 8.07 18.20
CA VAL A 205 8.21 8.05 17.20
C VAL A 205 8.03 6.82 16.32
N THR A 206 8.56 6.89 15.10
CA THR A 206 8.41 5.83 14.12
C THR A 206 9.47 4.75 14.35
N LEU A 207 9.00 3.50 14.46
CA LEU A 207 9.84 2.31 14.28
C LEU A 207 9.66 1.76 12.87
N ARG A 208 10.75 1.26 12.29
CA ARG A 208 10.79 0.54 11.02
C ARG A 208 11.34 -0.88 11.18
N GLY A 209 11.16 -1.72 10.17
CA GLY A 209 11.70 -3.07 10.16
C GLY A 209 10.90 -4.08 10.98
N GLY A 210 11.62 -4.88 11.78
CA GLY A 210 11.03 -5.83 12.71
C GLY A 210 10.44 -7.08 12.08
N ASN A 211 9.69 -7.82 12.89
CA ASN A 211 9.08 -9.09 12.50
C ASN A 211 7.70 -9.26 13.15
N SER A 212 6.87 -10.09 12.56
CA SER A 212 5.60 -10.54 13.13
C SER A 212 5.14 -11.82 12.45
N PRO A 213 4.16 -12.55 13.02
CA PRO A 213 3.53 -13.68 12.33
C PRO A 213 2.96 -13.35 10.94
N ASN A 214 2.72 -12.06 10.64
CA ASN A 214 2.29 -11.61 9.32
C ASN A 214 3.46 -10.99 8.56
N GLY A 215 4.47 -11.82 8.26
CA GLY A 215 5.73 -11.39 7.67
C GLY A 215 5.58 -10.67 6.32
N GLN A 216 4.60 -11.04 5.50
CA GLN A 216 4.31 -10.36 4.23
C GLN A 216 3.97 -8.87 4.42
N VAL A 217 3.39 -8.51 5.56
CA VAL A 217 3.01 -7.12 5.84
C VAL A 217 4.14 -6.40 6.54
N THR A 218 4.72 -7.04 7.56
CA THR A 218 5.77 -6.46 8.39
C THR A 218 7.09 -6.32 7.65
N GLY A 219 7.44 -7.27 6.79
CA GLY A 219 8.69 -7.27 6.01
C GLY A 219 8.78 -6.24 4.89
N ARG A 220 7.71 -5.45 4.66
CA ARG A 220 7.72 -4.43 3.59
C ARG A 220 8.46 -3.20 4.06
N CYS A 221 9.33 -2.66 3.21
CA CYS A 221 10.10 -1.45 3.52
C CYS A 221 9.24 -0.26 3.95
N ALA A 222 8.02 -0.15 3.42
CA ALA A 222 7.05 0.89 3.77
C ALA A 222 6.39 0.71 5.16
N ASN A 223 6.54 -0.44 5.81
CA ASN A 223 5.88 -0.73 7.07
C ASN A 223 6.51 0.07 8.22
N ALA A 224 5.65 0.62 9.07
CA ALA A 224 6.05 1.41 10.22
C ALA A 224 5.06 1.24 11.37
N ILE A 225 5.55 1.34 12.61
CA ILE A 225 4.69 1.32 13.80
C ILE A 225 5.04 2.46 14.77
N PRO A 226 4.07 2.97 15.55
CA PRO A 226 4.33 3.97 16.58
C PRO A 226 4.86 3.33 17.86
N LYS A 227 5.88 3.94 18.45
CA LYS A 227 6.37 3.60 19.79
C LYS A 227 6.52 4.86 20.65
N GLY A 228 6.31 4.73 21.96
CA GLY A 228 6.57 5.85 22.88
C GLY A 228 8.08 6.04 23.02
N PRO A 229 8.61 7.28 22.99
CA PRO A 229 10.06 7.52 22.98
C PRO A 229 10.77 6.92 24.21
N ASP A 230 10.11 6.93 25.37
CA ASP A 230 10.65 6.42 26.64
C ASP A 230 10.37 4.92 26.87
N SER A 231 9.85 4.22 25.86
CA SER A 231 9.51 2.79 25.99
C SER A 231 10.67 1.90 25.62
N LYS A 232 11.08 0.99 26.50
CA LYS A 232 12.08 -0.05 26.21
C LYS A 232 11.44 -1.32 25.65
N SER A 233 12.20 -2.09 24.86
CA SER A 233 11.82 -3.43 24.39
C SER A 233 13.06 -4.22 23.98
N GLY A 234 13.15 -5.49 24.39
CA GLY A 234 14.22 -6.41 23.96
C GLY A 234 14.16 -6.83 22.48
N THR A 235 13.29 -6.21 21.69
CA THR A 235 13.15 -6.44 20.23
C THR A 235 13.14 -5.13 19.46
N THR A 236 13.56 -4.03 20.10
CA THR A 236 13.72 -2.72 19.48
C THR A 236 15.17 -2.29 19.63
N GLY A 237 15.88 -2.25 18.51
CA GLY A 237 17.22 -1.72 18.35
C GLY A 237 17.21 -0.47 17.49
N PHE A 238 18.28 -0.22 16.76
CA PHE A 238 18.45 0.95 15.91
C PHE A 238 19.66 0.75 14.98
N ARG A 239 19.79 1.63 14.00
CA ARG A 239 21.00 1.80 13.19
C ARG A 239 21.28 3.28 12.98
N CYS A 240 22.53 3.64 12.77
CA CYS A 240 22.93 5.03 12.62
C CYS A 240 23.08 5.43 11.15
N CYS A 241 22.87 6.71 10.89
CA CYS A 241 23.11 7.39 9.64
C CYS A 241 24.18 8.49 9.83
N SER A 242 24.81 8.94 8.75
CA SER A 242 25.76 10.05 8.75
C SER A 242 25.60 10.93 7.51
N GLY A 243 26.12 12.15 7.59
CA GLY A 243 25.89 13.21 6.61
C GLY A 243 24.65 14.07 6.90
N GLU A 244 24.33 14.96 5.97
CA GLU A 244 23.18 15.87 6.09
C GLU A 244 21.88 15.07 6.27
N ARG A 245 21.04 15.47 7.22
CA ARG A 245 19.73 14.85 7.44
C ARG A 245 18.77 15.23 6.33
N ASN A 246 18.15 14.24 5.70
CA ASN A 246 17.01 14.48 4.82
C ASN A 246 15.82 15.01 5.62
N SER A 247 15.40 16.25 5.36
CA SER A 247 14.35 16.95 6.09
C SER A 247 12.94 16.77 5.53
N ALA A 248 12.78 16.03 4.44
CA ALA A 248 11.47 15.75 3.88
C ALA A 248 10.62 14.95 4.86
N GLU A 249 9.35 15.34 5.00
CA GLU A 249 8.37 14.64 5.82
C GLU A 249 7.14 14.35 4.98
N VAL A 250 6.71 13.09 4.98
CA VAL A 250 5.47 12.67 4.34
C VAL A 250 4.52 12.20 5.43
N SER A 251 3.44 12.94 5.62
CA SER A 251 2.46 12.66 6.66
C SER A 251 1.28 11.88 6.11
N VAL A 252 0.63 11.09 6.97
CA VAL A 252 -0.62 10.41 6.61
C VAL A 252 -1.76 11.12 7.30
N THR A 253 -2.57 11.84 6.52
CA THR A 253 -3.85 12.34 7.03
C THR A 253 -4.81 11.16 7.13
N VAL A 254 -5.07 10.70 8.35
CA VAL A 254 -6.03 9.63 8.60
C VAL A 254 -7.44 10.20 8.49
N SER A 255 -8.07 9.98 7.35
CA SER A 255 -9.44 10.40 7.08
C SER A 255 -10.44 9.31 7.50
N GLY A 256 -11.48 9.77 8.20
CA GLY A 256 -12.69 9.00 8.39
C GLY A 256 -12.68 7.97 9.53
N LYS A 257 -13.77 7.93 10.29
CA LYS A 257 -13.95 6.98 11.40
C LYS A 257 -14.16 5.57 10.85
N ALA A 258 -13.73 4.53 11.57
CA ALA A 258 -14.11 3.16 11.28
C ALA A 258 -15.60 2.93 11.59
N GLY A 259 -16.33 2.24 10.71
CA GLY A 259 -17.77 2.11 10.83
C GLY A 259 -18.45 1.47 9.63
N LEU A 260 -19.78 1.47 9.67
CA LEU A 260 -20.65 0.94 8.62
C LEU A 260 -21.84 1.88 8.47
N TRP A 261 -22.09 2.37 7.25
CA TRP A 261 -23.18 3.29 6.97
C TRP A 261 -23.97 2.81 5.77
N LEU A 262 -25.30 2.69 5.93
CA LEU A 262 -26.20 2.43 4.81
C LEU A 262 -26.22 3.67 3.91
N LYS A 263 -26.02 3.47 2.60
CA LYS A 263 -26.09 4.52 1.60
C LYS A 263 -27.45 4.47 0.91
N LYS A 264 -28.15 5.61 0.89
CA LYS A 264 -29.55 5.69 0.44
C LYS A 264 -29.74 5.37 -1.04
N ASN A 265 -28.74 5.66 -1.89
CA ASN A 265 -28.80 5.39 -3.32
C ASN A 265 -27.57 4.60 -3.79
N THR A 266 -27.81 3.69 -4.74
CA THR A 266 -26.77 3.08 -5.57
C THR A 266 -26.79 3.83 -6.89
N ASP A 267 -25.66 4.41 -7.27
CA ASP A 267 -25.50 5.02 -8.58
C ASP A 267 -25.76 3.95 -9.66
N LYS A 268 -26.55 4.30 -10.69
CA LYS A 268 -26.85 3.40 -11.79
C LYS A 268 -25.56 2.95 -12.50
N LEU A 269 -24.59 3.85 -12.66
CA LEU A 269 -23.30 3.54 -13.27
C LEU A 269 -22.54 2.48 -12.48
N LEU A 270 -22.47 2.65 -11.16
CA LEU A 270 -21.85 1.69 -10.25
C LEU A 270 -22.58 0.34 -10.27
N ALA A 271 -23.91 0.36 -10.27
CA ALA A 271 -24.70 -0.87 -10.36
C ALA A 271 -24.43 -1.65 -11.65
N ASP A 272 -24.30 -0.94 -12.78
CA ASP A 272 -23.99 -1.54 -14.08
C ASP A 272 -22.54 -2.07 -14.16
N GLN A 273 -21.58 -1.36 -13.56
CA GLN A 273 -20.20 -1.86 -13.41
C GLN A 273 -20.16 -3.15 -12.58
N ILE A 274 -20.82 -3.16 -11.42
CA ILE A 274 -20.88 -4.33 -10.54
C ILE A 274 -21.47 -5.55 -11.26
N ARG A 275 -22.49 -5.36 -12.09
CA ARG A 275 -23.10 -6.45 -12.88
C ARG A 275 -22.12 -7.05 -13.88
N ARG A 276 -21.32 -6.22 -14.56
CA ARG A 276 -20.32 -6.67 -15.53
C ARG A 276 -19.17 -7.42 -14.87
N GLU A 277 -18.82 -7.05 -13.64
CA GLU A 277 -17.65 -7.59 -12.92
C GLU A 277 -18.01 -8.65 -11.87
N LEU A 278 -19.19 -9.26 -11.95
CA LEU A 278 -19.57 -10.33 -11.03
C LEU A 278 -18.55 -11.49 -11.07
N PRO A 279 -17.95 -11.87 -9.93
CA PRO A 279 -16.95 -12.93 -9.90
C PRO A 279 -17.60 -14.28 -10.21
N ARG A 280 -16.84 -15.22 -10.77
CA ARG A 280 -17.32 -16.57 -11.13
C ARG A 280 -18.06 -17.27 -9.98
N LYS A 281 -17.62 -17.06 -8.72
CA LYS A 281 -18.29 -17.60 -7.51
C LYS A 281 -19.70 -17.03 -7.35
N ALA A 282 -19.89 -15.73 -7.57
CA ALA A 282 -21.20 -15.10 -7.54
C ALA A 282 -22.10 -15.65 -8.65
N LEU A 283 -21.59 -15.72 -9.90
CA LEU A 283 -22.34 -16.23 -11.04
C LEU A 283 -22.87 -17.66 -10.81
N ARG A 284 -22.05 -18.54 -10.20
CA ARG A 284 -22.48 -19.90 -9.81
C ARG A 284 -23.57 -19.89 -8.74
N ASP A 285 -23.42 -19.05 -7.71
CA ASP A 285 -24.36 -18.99 -6.59
C ASP A 285 -25.71 -18.42 -7.01
N VAL A 286 -25.72 -17.38 -7.84
CA VAL A 286 -26.94 -16.72 -8.29
C VAL A 286 -27.63 -17.43 -9.47
N LYS A 287 -26.96 -18.43 -10.07
CA LYS A 287 -27.48 -19.24 -11.19
C LYS A 287 -28.08 -18.36 -12.30
N VAL A 288 -27.23 -17.57 -12.95
CA VAL A 288 -27.56 -16.44 -13.85
C VAL A 288 -28.44 -16.84 -15.06
N ALA A 289 -29.72 -17.09 -14.82
CA ALA A 289 -30.76 -17.07 -15.85
C ALA A 289 -31.41 -15.67 -15.95
N SER A 290 -31.07 -14.75 -15.05
CA SER A 290 -31.71 -13.44 -14.89
C SER A 290 -30.75 -12.38 -14.34
N GLU A 291 -31.05 -11.10 -14.59
CA GLU A 291 -30.27 -9.95 -14.14
C GLU A 291 -30.10 -9.86 -12.61
N PHE A 292 -28.88 -9.59 -12.15
CA PHE A 292 -28.58 -9.31 -10.74
C PHE A 292 -28.93 -7.86 -10.39
N ARG A 293 -29.86 -7.69 -9.45
CA ARG A 293 -30.36 -6.37 -9.02
C ARG A 293 -29.84 -6.04 -7.62
N ILE A 294 -29.12 -4.93 -7.53
CA ILE A 294 -28.63 -4.37 -6.26
C ILE A 294 -29.77 -3.62 -5.58
N TRP A 295 -30.01 -3.90 -4.30
CA TRP A 295 -31.12 -3.32 -3.52
C TRP A 295 -30.62 -2.50 -2.33
N LYS A 296 -29.45 -2.83 -1.78
CA LYS A 296 -28.84 -2.09 -0.66
C LYS A 296 -27.34 -1.95 -0.87
N ARG A 297 -26.83 -0.82 -0.41
CA ARG A 297 -25.41 -0.50 -0.39
C ARG A 297 -24.99 0.03 0.96
N TRP A 298 -23.83 -0.39 1.43
CA TRP A 298 -23.18 0.16 2.61
C TRP A 298 -21.78 0.63 2.26
N GLU A 299 -21.35 1.70 2.91
CA GLU A 299 -19.93 2.00 3.03
C GLU A 299 -19.44 1.35 4.32
N TRP A 300 -18.52 0.40 4.20
CA TRP A 300 -17.83 -0.22 5.30
C TRP A 300 -16.41 0.34 5.35
N ARG A 301 -16.04 0.94 6.48
CA ARG A 301 -14.69 1.43 6.72
C ARG A 301 -14.06 0.63 7.87
N PRO A 302 -13.25 -0.40 7.58
CA PRO A 302 -12.58 -1.21 8.59
C PRO A 302 -11.54 -0.43 9.41
N ILE A 303 -10.79 0.43 8.72
CA ILE A 303 -9.73 1.32 9.22
C ILE A 303 -9.81 2.67 8.53
N GLY A 304 -9.12 3.69 9.04
CA GLY A 304 -9.01 4.98 8.35
C GLY A 304 -8.41 4.81 6.95
N ASN A 305 -8.77 5.71 6.02
CA ASN A 305 -8.25 5.72 4.64
C ASN A 305 -8.52 4.49 3.76
N ASP A 306 -9.31 3.50 4.18
CA ASP A 306 -9.71 2.36 3.33
C ASP A 306 -11.24 2.16 3.34
N PRO A 307 -12.00 3.03 2.65
CA PRO A 307 -13.43 2.86 2.47
C PRO A 307 -13.72 1.73 1.48
N LEU A 308 -14.58 0.79 1.87
CA LEU A 308 -15.04 -0.30 1.03
C LEU A 308 -16.54 -0.15 0.78
N THR A 309 -16.97 -0.52 -0.42
CA THR A 309 -18.39 -0.60 -0.76
C THR A 309 -18.88 -2.03 -0.61
N VAL A 310 -19.97 -2.20 0.11
CA VAL A 310 -20.68 -3.48 0.27
C VAL A 310 -22.00 -3.36 -0.48
N ALA A 311 -22.16 -4.12 -1.55
CA ALA A 311 -23.36 -4.08 -2.40
C ALA A 311 -24.14 -5.39 -2.29
N GLY A 312 -25.33 -5.33 -1.71
CA GLY A 312 -26.24 -6.46 -1.61
C GLY A 312 -27.20 -6.52 -2.79
N GLY A 313 -27.40 -7.73 -3.34
CA GLY A 313 -28.23 -7.96 -4.53
C GLY A 313 -28.90 -9.33 -4.55
N CYS A 314 -29.87 -9.48 -5.46
CA CYS A 314 -30.50 -10.76 -5.77
C CYS A 314 -30.73 -10.89 -7.29
N ALA A 315 -30.77 -12.14 -7.77
CA ALA A 315 -31.21 -12.52 -9.10
C ALA A 315 -32.29 -13.61 -9.00
N GLY A 316 -33.13 -13.71 -10.04
CA GLY A 316 -34.19 -14.70 -10.17
C GLY A 316 -35.56 -14.20 -9.69
N PRO A 317 -36.63 -14.94 -10.03
CA PRO A 317 -37.98 -14.62 -9.58
C PRO A 317 -38.12 -14.84 -8.06
N SER A 318 -39.10 -14.19 -7.43
CA SER A 318 -39.28 -14.18 -5.97
C SER A 318 -39.25 -15.56 -5.30
N TYR A 319 -39.84 -16.58 -5.93
CA TYR A 319 -39.92 -17.96 -5.41
C TYR A 319 -38.61 -18.78 -5.53
N ALA A 320 -37.70 -18.37 -6.42
CA ALA A 320 -36.43 -19.05 -6.68
C ALA A 320 -35.20 -18.13 -6.54
N ARG A 321 -35.39 -16.92 -6.00
CA ARG A 321 -34.36 -15.88 -5.95
C ARG A 321 -33.11 -16.37 -5.22
N ARG A 322 -31.96 -15.93 -5.72
CA ARG A 322 -30.65 -16.14 -5.12
C ARG A 322 -29.99 -14.81 -4.85
N CYS A 323 -29.49 -14.67 -3.64
CA CYS A 323 -29.03 -13.40 -3.10
C CYS A 323 -27.62 -13.54 -2.54
N GLY A 324 -26.95 -12.40 -2.46
CA GLY A 324 -25.66 -12.28 -1.80
C GLY A 324 -25.17 -10.84 -1.87
N LEU A 325 -23.94 -10.64 -1.40
CA LEU A 325 -23.31 -9.35 -1.45
C LEU A 325 -21.89 -9.42 -1.98
N LEU A 326 -21.48 -8.29 -2.55
CA LEU A 326 -20.14 -8.04 -3.05
C LEU A 326 -19.47 -7.05 -2.10
N VAL A 327 -18.19 -7.30 -1.82
CA VAL A 327 -17.31 -6.30 -1.22
C VAL A 327 -16.36 -5.83 -2.29
N LEU A 328 -16.32 -4.53 -2.51
CA LEU A 328 -15.51 -3.93 -3.56
C LEU A 328 -14.80 -2.67 -3.06
N ARG A 329 -13.70 -2.36 -3.72
CA ARG A 329 -13.01 -1.08 -3.61
C ARG A 329 -13.30 -0.26 -4.87
N GLU A 330 -13.56 1.03 -4.68
CA GLU A 330 -13.73 1.99 -5.76
C GLU A 330 -12.40 2.70 -5.99
N ASN A 331 -11.93 2.71 -7.23
CA ASN A 331 -10.70 3.36 -7.66
C ASN A 331 -11.02 4.37 -8.78
N PRO A 332 -10.15 5.36 -9.06
CA PRO A 332 -10.37 6.28 -10.19
C PRO A 332 -10.57 5.56 -11.54
N SER A 333 -9.95 4.39 -11.72
CA SER A 333 -10.02 3.60 -12.96
C SER A 333 -11.19 2.60 -13.03
N GLY A 334 -12.00 2.45 -11.97
CA GLY A 334 -13.09 1.48 -11.94
C GLY A 334 -13.34 0.86 -10.56
N ILE A 335 -13.84 -0.37 -10.53
CA ILE A 335 -14.07 -1.12 -9.28
C ILE A 335 -13.13 -2.32 -9.21
N GLU A 336 -12.80 -2.72 -7.98
CA GLU A 336 -12.07 -3.95 -7.70
C GLU A 336 -12.95 -4.81 -6.79
N VAL A 337 -13.40 -5.97 -7.28
CA VAL A 337 -14.18 -6.91 -6.47
C VAL A 337 -13.24 -7.69 -5.56
N LEU A 338 -13.35 -7.45 -4.25
CA LEU A 338 -12.52 -8.09 -3.23
C LEU A 338 -13.04 -9.48 -2.84
N ASP A 339 -14.36 -9.63 -2.66
CA ASP A 339 -14.96 -10.92 -2.32
C ASP A 339 -16.47 -10.96 -2.56
N TRP A 340 -17.02 -12.18 -2.57
CA TRP A 340 -18.44 -12.49 -2.65
C TRP A 340 -18.93 -13.36 -1.48
N ALA A 341 -20.04 -12.94 -0.88
CA ALA A 341 -20.73 -13.66 0.17
C ALA A 341 -22.20 -13.94 -0.20
N SER A 342 -22.50 -15.20 -0.54
CA SER A 342 -23.88 -15.65 -0.74
C SER A 342 -24.69 -15.63 0.56
N SER A 343 -25.90 -15.06 0.48
CA SER A 343 -26.94 -15.04 1.53
C SER A 343 -28.11 -15.99 1.22
N GLY A 344 -27.96 -16.84 0.20
CA GLY A 344 -28.91 -17.89 -0.13
C GLY A 344 -30.16 -17.32 -0.78
N ARG A 345 -31.34 -17.54 -0.18
CA ARG A 345 -32.64 -17.04 -0.71
C ARG A 345 -33.07 -15.70 -0.11
N TYR A 346 -32.32 -15.19 0.87
CA TYR A 346 -32.68 -14.00 1.63
C TYR A 346 -31.84 -12.81 1.19
N ALA A 347 -32.49 -11.66 1.08
CA ALA A 347 -31.80 -10.42 0.82
C ALA A 347 -30.80 -10.15 1.97
N PRO A 348 -29.49 -9.96 1.68
CA PRO A 348 -28.45 -9.91 2.71
C PRO A 348 -28.61 -8.73 3.67
N THR A 349 -28.64 -8.99 4.97
CA THR A 349 -28.45 -7.93 5.98
C THR A 349 -27.04 -8.01 6.55
N VAL A 350 -26.47 -6.85 6.86
CA VAL A 350 -25.12 -6.76 7.39
C VAL A 350 -25.09 -6.06 8.74
N HIS A 351 -24.25 -6.55 9.64
CA HIS A 351 -24.03 -5.96 10.95
C HIS A 351 -22.54 -5.84 11.23
N LEU A 352 -22.12 -4.67 11.70
CA LEU A 352 -20.75 -4.43 12.08
C LEU A 352 -20.41 -5.18 13.37
N GLY A 353 -19.30 -5.91 13.38
CA GLY A 353 -18.82 -6.59 14.57
C GLY A 353 -18.33 -5.63 15.66
N ARG A 354 -18.02 -6.19 16.84
CA ARG A 354 -17.32 -5.46 17.91
C ARG A 354 -15.99 -4.91 17.41
N ASN A 355 -15.19 -5.76 16.75
CA ASN A 355 -14.06 -5.32 15.94
C ASN A 355 -14.60 -4.80 14.60
N LYS A 356 -14.27 -3.54 14.27
CA LYS A 356 -14.72 -2.86 13.04
C LYS A 356 -14.16 -3.47 11.76
N LYS A 357 -13.11 -4.29 11.88
CA LYS A 357 -12.57 -5.13 10.80
C LYS A 357 -13.41 -6.37 10.50
N TYR A 358 -14.49 -6.62 11.24
CA TYR A 358 -15.40 -7.74 11.00
C TYR A 358 -16.80 -7.25 10.62
N LEU A 359 -17.36 -7.86 9.59
CA LEU A 359 -18.74 -7.66 9.15
C LEU A 359 -19.48 -9.00 9.16
N TRP A 360 -20.66 -9.03 9.76
CA TRP A 360 -21.53 -10.21 9.75
C TRP A 360 -22.56 -10.07 8.66
N VAL A 361 -22.72 -11.11 7.85
CA VAL A 361 -23.70 -11.20 6.77
C VAL A 361 -24.71 -12.26 7.12
N TYR A 362 -25.98 -11.90 7.18
CA TYR A 362 -27.05 -12.84 7.51
C TYR A 362 -27.77 -13.27 6.24
N GLY A 363 -28.05 -14.57 6.18
CA GLY A 363 -28.73 -15.19 5.07
C GLY A 363 -29.47 -16.44 5.52
N GLY A 364 -29.94 -17.20 4.55
CA GLY A 364 -30.65 -18.43 4.81
C GLY A 364 -30.89 -19.22 3.54
N ASP A 365 -31.14 -20.51 3.72
CA ASP A 365 -31.51 -21.42 2.66
C ASP A 365 -32.58 -22.39 3.16
N VAL A 366 -32.81 -23.45 2.39
CA VAL A 366 -33.82 -24.46 2.72
C VAL A 366 -33.50 -25.24 4.00
N ARG A 367 -32.25 -25.22 4.49
CA ARG A 367 -31.87 -25.90 5.72
C ARG A 367 -32.23 -25.03 6.92
N SER A 368 -31.69 -23.81 6.96
CA SER A 368 -31.90 -22.88 8.06
C SER A 368 -31.34 -21.49 7.77
N HIS A 369 -31.53 -20.57 8.73
CA HIS A 369 -30.81 -19.30 8.76
C HIS A 369 -29.33 -19.53 9.09
N TYR A 370 -28.47 -18.68 8.53
CA TYR A 370 -27.05 -18.70 8.83
C TYR A 370 -26.48 -17.28 8.83
N ARG A 371 -25.28 -17.15 9.40
CA ARG A 371 -24.46 -15.96 9.27
C ARG A 371 -23.08 -16.30 8.72
N LYS A 372 -22.49 -15.40 7.94
CA LYS A 372 -21.10 -15.47 7.48
C LYS A 372 -20.33 -14.31 8.06
N ARG A 373 -19.05 -14.55 8.38
CA ARG A 373 -18.13 -13.50 8.82
C ARG A 373 -17.28 -13.05 7.65
N LEU A 374 -17.23 -11.76 7.40
CA LEU A 374 -16.25 -11.11 6.53
C LEU A 374 -15.19 -10.49 7.42
N THR A 375 -13.93 -10.69 7.07
CA THR A 375 -12.79 -10.09 7.78
C THR A 375 -11.97 -9.26 6.84
N TYR A 376 -11.63 -8.06 7.29
CA TYR A 376 -10.66 -7.20 6.64
C TYR A 376 -9.28 -7.38 7.27
N ALA A 377 -8.26 -7.55 6.43
CA ALA A 377 -6.86 -7.57 6.83
C ALA A 377 -5.98 -7.00 5.71
N TRP A 378 -5.28 -5.89 5.99
CA TRP A 378 -4.25 -5.29 5.12
C TRP A 378 -4.71 -5.01 3.68
N GLY A 379 -5.88 -4.37 3.54
CA GLY A 379 -6.48 -4.07 2.25
C GLY A 379 -7.21 -5.25 1.59
N SER A 380 -7.13 -6.46 2.14
CA SER A 380 -7.86 -7.63 1.64
C SER A 380 -9.10 -7.94 2.48
N VAL A 381 -10.11 -8.52 1.85
CA VAL A 381 -11.31 -9.04 2.53
C VAL A 381 -11.45 -10.53 2.28
N ARG A 382 -11.82 -11.28 3.31
CA ARG A 382 -12.12 -12.72 3.21
C ARG A 382 -13.45 -13.06 3.87
N THR A 383 -14.24 -13.85 3.18
CA THR A 383 -15.52 -14.42 3.64
C THR A 383 -15.29 -15.83 4.18
N PHE A 384 -15.74 -16.05 5.40
CA PHE A 384 -15.68 -17.36 6.06
C PHE A 384 -16.95 -18.18 5.82
N GLU A 385 -16.85 -19.46 6.13
CA GLU A 385 -17.95 -20.41 6.04
C GLU A 385 -19.16 -20.02 6.88
N ALA A 386 -20.32 -20.52 6.45
CA ALA A 386 -21.59 -20.25 7.09
C ALA A 386 -21.66 -20.88 8.49
N GLN A 387 -21.98 -20.05 9.48
CA GLN A 387 -22.27 -20.47 10.85
C GLN A 387 -23.77 -20.58 11.03
N ARG A 388 -24.24 -21.75 11.47
CA ARG A 388 -25.64 -22.03 11.80
C ARG A 388 -25.78 -22.20 13.30
N ASN A 389 -26.93 -21.82 13.82
CA ASN A 389 -27.30 -22.19 15.17
C ASN A 389 -27.58 -23.70 15.18
N PRO A 390 -26.92 -24.50 16.05
CA PRO A 390 -27.12 -25.95 16.09
C PRO A 390 -28.58 -26.36 16.28
N ARG A 391 -29.38 -25.53 16.97
CA ARG A 391 -30.81 -25.79 17.22
C ARG A 391 -31.70 -25.61 15.99
N ASP A 392 -31.20 -24.91 14.97
CA ASP A 392 -31.96 -24.59 13.75
C ASP A 392 -31.64 -25.56 12.60
N VAL A 393 -30.67 -26.48 12.78
CA VAL A 393 -30.33 -27.51 11.79
C VAL A 393 -31.17 -28.74 12.08
N LYS A 394 -32.29 -28.90 11.38
CA LYS A 394 -33.12 -30.11 11.40
C LYS A 394 -32.55 -31.20 10.52
#